data_AF-G5LU36-F1
#
_entry.id   AF-G5LU36-F1
#
_cell.length_a   1.000
_cell.length_b   1.000
_cell.length_c   1.000
_cell.angle_alpha   90.00
_cell.angle_beta   90.00
_cell.angle_gamma   90.00
#
_symmetry.space_group_name_H-M   'P 1'
#
loop_
_entity.id
_entity.type
_entity.pdbx_description
1 polymer ?
#
loop_
_entity_poly.entity_id
_entity_poly.type
_entity_poly.pdbx_seq_one_letter_code
_entity_poly.pdbx_strand_id
1 'polypeptide(L)'
;MTDAGIEEIYQLVAQALNSGQKSVPVHIFPFTMNDENMRQAQAWPEYNFWRMLKPGYDYFEKNRRLPTITVENRRYKISPTTLP
;
A
#
# COMPACT_ATOMS: atom_id res chain seq x y z
N MET A 1 8.31 9.68 5.32
CA MET A 1 7.42 10.66 4.66
C MET A 1 7.58 11.98 5.39
N THR A 2 7.73 13.10 4.69
CA THR A 2 7.84 14.46 5.26
C THR A 2 6.71 15.32 4.71
N ASP A 3 6.50 16.51 5.30
CA ASP A 3 5.45 17.45 4.86
C ASP A 3 5.61 17.84 3.38
N ALA A 4 6.84 18.12 2.94
CA ALA A 4 7.10 18.42 1.54
C ALA A 4 6.82 17.21 0.62
N GLY A 5 7.15 16.00 1.05
CA GLY A 5 6.93 14.79 0.26
C GLY A 5 5.45 14.43 0.11
N ILE A 6 4.64 14.68 1.16
CA ILE A 6 3.19 14.44 1.05
C ILE A 6 2.52 15.51 0.18
N GLU A 7 3.00 16.76 0.20
CA GLU A 7 2.50 17.83 -0.68
C GLU A 7 2.68 17.50 -2.16
N GLU A 8 3.83 16.95 -2.56
CA GLU A 8 4.06 16.49 -3.93
C GLU A 8 3.04 15.42 -4.35
N ILE A 9 2.78 14.44 -3.48
CA ILE A 9 1.77 13.40 -3.73
C ILE A 9 0.38 14.01 -3.89
N TYR A 10 0.00 14.96 -3.05
CA TYR A 10 -1.28 15.67 -3.17
C TYR A 10 -1.41 16.42 -4.49
N GLN A 11 -0.37 17.11 -4.94
CA GLN A 11 -0.36 17.82 -6.21
C GLN A 11 -0.53 16.85 -7.39
N LEU A 12 0.18 15.71 -7.38
CA LEU A 12 0.03 14.67 -8.40
C LEU A 12 -1.39 14.10 -8.44
N VAL A 13 -1.96 13.78 -7.28
CA VAL A 13 -3.34 13.28 -7.17
C VAL A 13 -4.33 14.32 -7.68
N ALA A 14 -4.18 15.59 -7.28
CA ALA A 14 -5.05 16.67 -7.73
C ALA A 14 -5.02 16.84 -9.25
N GLN A 15 -3.84 16.79 -9.87
CA GLN A 15 -3.70 16.85 -11.32
C GLN A 15 -4.37 15.66 -12.02
N ALA A 16 -4.21 14.44 -11.49
CA ALA A 16 -4.81 13.24 -12.06
C ALA A 16 -6.35 13.31 -12.04
N LEU A 17 -6.92 13.77 -10.91
CA LEU A 17 -8.37 13.96 -10.75
C LEU A 17 -8.89 15.05 -11.70
N ASN A 18 -8.21 16.20 -11.77
CA ASN A 18 -8.56 17.29 -12.70
C ASN A 18 -8.46 16.86 -14.18
N SER A 19 -7.63 15.86 -14.47
CA SER A 19 -7.47 15.27 -15.81
C SER A 19 -8.49 14.14 -16.10
N GLY A 20 -9.46 13.91 -15.22
CA GLY A 20 -10.58 12.98 -15.44
C GLY A 20 -10.41 11.58 -14.84
N GLN A 21 -9.34 11.30 -14.09
CA GLN A 21 -9.30 10.07 -13.28
C GLN A 21 -10.36 10.14 -12.18
N LYS A 22 -11.16 9.09 -12.02
CA LYS A 22 -12.23 9.04 -11.01
C LYS A 22 -11.72 8.74 -9.60
N SER A 23 -10.57 8.07 -9.51
CA SER A 23 -9.96 7.66 -8.25
C SER A 23 -8.48 7.34 -8.49
N VAL A 24 -7.63 7.63 -7.51
CA VAL A 24 -6.21 7.26 -7.53
C VAL A 24 -5.96 6.28 -6.39
N PRO A 25 -5.63 5.00 -6.68
CA PRO A 25 -5.29 4.04 -5.63
C PRO A 25 -3.93 4.40 -5.03
N VAL A 26 -3.90 4.63 -3.71
CA VAL A 26 -2.68 4.94 -2.97
C VAL A 26 -2.40 3.82 -1.97
N HIS A 27 -1.18 3.29 -2.00
CA HIS A 27 -0.73 2.24 -1.09
C HIS A 27 0.52 2.73 -0.35
N ILE A 28 0.45 2.76 0.98
CA ILE A 28 1.51 3.25 1.85
C ILE A 28 1.93 2.11 2.77
N PHE A 29 3.24 1.85 2.81
CA PHE A 29 3.84 0.84 3.67
C PHE A 29 4.75 1.53 4.71
N PRO A 30 4.79 1.02 5.95
CA PRO A 30 5.50 1.68 7.05
C PRO A 30 7.02 1.66 6.86
N PHE A 31 7.54 0.66 6.16
CA PHE A 31 8.95 0.45 5.86
C PHE A 31 9.06 -0.55 4.70
N THR A 32 10.26 -0.78 4.19
CA THR A 32 10.56 -1.87 3.24
C THR A 32 10.27 -3.21 3.91
N MET A 33 9.15 -3.87 3.61
CA MET A 33 8.64 -5.04 4.34
C MET A 33 9.35 -6.36 3.99
N ASN A 34 10.68 -6.31 3.86
CA ASN A 34 11.53 -7.49 3.76
C ASN A 34 11.53 -8.28 5.09
N ASP A 35 12.02 -9.51 5.06
CA ASP A 35 11.91 -10.42 6.20
C ASP A 35 12.70 -9.94 7.43
N GLU A 36 13.85 -9.29 7.22
CA GLU A 36 14.66 -8.73 8.31
C GLU A 36 13.92 -7.60 9.04
N ASN A 37 13.41 -6.62 8.30
CA ASN A 37 12.66 -5.50 8.87
C ASN A 37 11.37 -5.97 9.54
N MET A 38 10.70 -6.98 8.96
CA MET A 38 9.52 -7.59 9.58
C MET A 38 9.85 -8.30 10.88
N ARG A 39 11.03 -8.91 11.02
CA ARG A 39 11.47 -9.50 12.29
C ARG A 39 11.69 -8.44 13.35
N GLN A 40 12.35 -7.33 12.99
CA GLN A 40 12.57 -6.20 13.92
C GLN A 40 11.25 -5.54 14.33
N ALA A 41 10.29 -5.48 13.42
CA ALA A 41 8.97 -4.94 13.63
C ALA A 41 8.09 -5.74 14.62
N GLN A 42 8.48 -6.96 15.01
CA GLN A 42 7.70 -7.81 15.94
C GLN A 42 7.44 -7.18 17.30
N ALA A 43 8.33 -6.29 17.74
CA ALA A 43 8.19 -5.60 19.02
C ALA A 43 7.13 -4.47 19.01
N TRP A 44 6.64 -4.08 17.83
CA TRP A 44 5.72 -2.95 17.68
C TRP A 44 4.26 -3.39 17.83
N PRO A 45 3.40 -2.59 18.48
CA PRO A 45 1.98 -2.89 18.64
C PRO A 45 1.24 -3.16 17.31
N GLU A 46 1.67 -2.51 16.24
CA GLU A 46 1.08 -2.56 14.91
C GLU A 46 1.54 -3.78 14.10
N TYR A 47 2.41 -4.64 14.65
CA TYR A 47 2.98 -5.78 13.93
C TYR A 47 1.93 -6.66 13.26
N ASN A 48 0.83 -6.96 13.97
CA ASN A 48 -0.26 -7.75 13.43
C ASN A 48 -0.95 -7.07 12.24
N PHE A 49 -1.04 -5.74 12.26
CA PHE A 49 -1.55 -4.95 11.15
C PHE A 49 -0.60 -4.99 9.96
N TRP A 50 0.70 -4.76 10.18
CA TRP A 50 1.71 -4.83 9.11
C TRP A 50 1.80 -6.21 8.48
N ARG A 51 1.65 -7.29 9.26
CA ARG A 51 1.55 -8.65 8.72
C ARG A 51 0.40 -8.83 7.72
N MET A 52 -0.71 -8.11 7.88
CA MET A 52 -1.82 -8.14 6.92
C MET A 52 -1.49 -7.41 5.61
N LEU A 53 -0.60 -6.41 5.65
CA LEU A 53 -0.18 -5.66 4.46
C LEU A 53 0.87 -6.43 3.63
N LYS A 54 1.71 -7.24 4.29
CA LYS A 54 2.85 -7.93 3.66
C LYS A 54 2.52 -8.70 2.38
N PRO A 55 1.42 -9.48 2.28
CA PRO A 55 1.16 -10.21 1.03
C PRO A 55 0.90 -9.28 -0.16
N GLY A 56 0.38 -8.07 0.08
CA GLY A 56 0.13 -7.08 -0.96
C GLY A 56 1.41 -6.39 -1.40
N TYR A 57 2.29 -6.11 -0.43
CA TYR A 57 3.65 -5.64 -0.67
C TYR A 57 4.45 -6.66 -1.50
N ASP A 58 4.48 -7.92 -1.07
CA ASP A 58 5.23 -8.99 -1.74
C ASP A 58 4.72 -9.23 -3.18
N TYR A 59 3.39 -9.16 -3.39
CA TYR A 59 2.80 -9.24 -4.72
C TYR A 59 3.28 -8.08 -5.61
N PHE A 60 3.28 -6.85 -5.10
CA PHE A 60 3.73 -5.69 -5.85
C PHE A 60 5.23 -5.78 -6.19
N GLU A 61 6.08 -6.13 -5.23
CA GLU A 61 7.52 -6.26 -5.48
C GLU A 61 7.83 -7.32 -6.54
N LYS A 62 7.07 -8.43 -6.54
CA LYS A 62 7.23 -9.51 -7.53
C LYS A 62 6.70 -9.13 -8.91
N ASN A 63 5.51 -8.53 -9.00
CA ASN A 63 4.79 -8.38 -10.27
C ASN A 63 4.89 -6.95 -10.85
N ARG A 64 5.39 -5.99 -10.06
CA ARG A 64 5.37 -4.54 -10.36
C ARG A 64 3.97 -4.03 -10.76
N ARG A 65 2.94 -4.70 -10.21
CA ARG A 65 1.52 -4.38 -10.39
C ARG A 65 0.84 -4.47 -9.03
N LEU A 66 -0.02 -3.50 -8.74
CA LEU A 66 -0.81 -3.51 -7.53
C LEU A 66 -1.81 -4.67 -7.60
N PRO A 67 -1.99 -5.46 -6.53
CA PRO A 67 -3.09 -6.42 -6.43
C PRO A 67 -4.41 -5.66 -6.19
N THR A 68 -5.53 -6.36 -6.36
CA THR A 68 -6.81 -5.85 -5.88
C THR A 68 -6.84 -6.00 -4.36
N ILE A 69 -7.05 -4.88 -3.67
CA ILE A 69 -7.12 -4.83 -2.21
C ILE A 69 -8.52 -4.41 -1.79
N THR A 70 -9.16 -5.23 -0.95
CA THR A 70 -10.41 -4.88 -0.27
C THR A 70 -10.24 -5.02 1.24
N VAL A 71 -11.08 -4.33 2.01
CA VAL A 71 -11.09 -4.44 3.47
C VAL A 71 -12.41 -5.05 3.90
N GLU A 72 -12.35 -6.19 4.56
CA GLU A 72 -13.51 -6.87 5.13
C GLU A 72 -13.21 -7.22 6.59
N ASN A 73 -14.14 -6.91 7.51
CA ASN A 73 -13.97 -7.18 8.93
C ASN A 73 -12.63 -6.66 9.51
N ARG A 74 -12.21 -5.45 9.07
CA ARG A 74 -10.93 -4.80 9.41
C ARG A 74 -9.69 -5.59 8.98
N ARG A 75 -9.82 -6.50 8.02
CA ARG A 75 -8.71 -7.28 7.44
C ARG A 75 -8.55 -6.96 5.97
N TYR A 76 -7.29 -6.90 5.54
CA TYR A 76 -6.94 -6.77 4.14
C TYR A 76 -7.16 -8.10 3.44
N LYS A 77 -8.02 -8.09 2.40
CA LYS A 77 -8.15 -9.17 1.44
C LYS A 77 -7.41 -8.77 0.17
N ILE A 78 -6.50 -9.63 -0.25
CA ILE A 78 -5.60 -9.39 -1.36
C ILE A 78 -5.89 -10.45 -2.41
N SER A 79 -6.24 -9.99 -3.61
CA SER A 79 -6.52 -10.85 -4.75
C SER A 79 -5.64 -10.41 -5.94
N PRO A 80 -5.19 -11.34 -6.79
CA PRO A 80 -4.52 -10.97 -8.03
C PRO A 80 -5.37 -9.98 -8.82
N THR A 81 -4.74 -9.03 -9.47
CA THR A 81 -5.47 -8.06 -10.29
C THR A 81 -6.02 -8.77 -11.53
N THR A 82 -7.31 -9.05 -11.49
CA THR A 82 -8.10 -9.40 -12.67
C THR A 82 -8.46 -8.10 -13.36
N LEU A 83 -7.76 -7.79 -14.45
CA LEU A 83 -8.27 -6.80 -15.40
C LEU A 83 -9.55 -7.38 -16.04
N PRO A 84 -10.62 -6.59 -16.17
CA PRO A 84 -11.71 -6.93 -17.09
C PRO A 84 -11.22 -6.96 -18.54
#